data_AF-A0A965V6C0-F1
#
_entry.id   AF-A0A965V6C0-F1
#
_cell.length_a   1.000
_cell.length_b   1.000
_cell.length_c   1.000
_cell.angle_alpha   90.00
_cell.angle_beta   90.00
_cell.angle_gamma   90.00
#
_symmetry.space_group_name_H-M   'P 1'
#
loop_
_entity.id
_entity.type
_entity.pdbx_description
1 polymer ?
#
loop_
_entity_poly.entity_id
_entity_poly.type
_entity_poly.pdbx_seq_one_letter_code
_entity_poly.pdbx_strand_id
1 'polypeptide(L)' 'FRADYPTWKALAEGELDALSAVMQRRVSFTGSLPRLLGNAAAAKALVACAQRVPTYFPDLPT' A
#
# COMPACT_ATOMS: atom_id res chain seq x y z
N PHE A 1 -1.04 -4.37 8.05
CA PHE A 1 -0.58 -3.17 7.33
C PHE A 1 -0.92 -1.97 8.20
N ARG A 2 0.08 -1.24 8.67
CA ARG A 2 -0.04 0.06 9.34
C ARG A 2 0.99 1.00 8.73
N ALA A 3 0.60 2.20 8.36
CA ALA A 3 1.45 3.21 7.74
C ALA A 3 0.89 4.60 8.07
N ASP A 4 1.72 5.64 7.91
CA ASP A 4 1.26 7.03 8.01
C ASP A 4 0.45 7.45 6.77
N TYR A 5 -0.20 8.61 6.87
CA TYR A 5 -1.04 9.13 5.79
C TYR A 5 -0.28 9.31 4.46
N PRO A 6 0.92 9.94 4.43
CA PRO A 6 1.68 10.08 3.19
C PRO A 6 2.00 8.74 2.52
N THR A 7 2.33 7.71 3.30
CA THR A 7 2.58 6.37 2.75
C THR A 7 1.31 5.74 2.19
N TRP A 8 0.16 5.90 2.87
CA TRP A 8 -1.12 5.40 2.35
C TRP A 8 -1.56 6.11 1.07
N LYS A 9 -1.36 7.43 0.99
CA LYS A 9 -1.62 8.22 -0.21
C LYS A 9 -0.76 7.75 -1.38
N ALA A 10 0.56 7.61 -1.19
CA ALA A 10 1.46 7.10 -2.23
C ALA A 10 1.11 5.67 -2.71
N LEU A 11 0.61 4.80 -1.82
CA LEU A 11 0.09 3.48 -2.20
C LEU A 11 -1.20 3.58 -3.03
N ALA A 12 -2.12 4.45 -2.64
CA ALA A 12 -3.41 4.66 -3.31
C ALA A 12 -3.27 5.37 -4.66
N GLU A 13 -2.23 6.20 -4.84
CA GLU A 13 -1.89 6.85 -6.11
C GLU A 13 -1.01 5.97 -7.01
N GLY A 14 -0.48 4.86 -6.48
CA GLY A 14 0.38 3.93 -7.21
C GLY A 14 1.84 4.37 -7.35
N GLU A 15 2.22 5.42 -6.65
CA GLU A 15 3.61 5.91 -6.55
C GLU A 15 4.50 4.99 -5.71
N LEU A 16 3.90 4.15 -4.86
CA LEU A 16 4.59 3.20 -4.00
C LEU A 16 4.04 1.78 -4.18
N ASP A 17 4.93 0.80 -4.38
CA ASP A 17 4.56 -0.62 -4.38
C ASP A 17 4.46 -1.16 -2.94
N ALA A 18 3.37 -1.88 -2.63
CA ALA A 18 3.08 -2.33 -1.27
C ALA A 18 4.10 -3.32 -0.71
N LEU A 19 4.67 -4.20 -1.54
CA LEU A 19 5.69 -5.15 -1.08
C LEU A 19 6.99 -4.41 -0.79
N SER A 20 7.37 -3.49 -1.68
CA SER A 20 8.52 -2.61 -1.52
C SER A 20 8.39 -1.77 -0.25
N ALA A 21 7.20 -1.23 0.03
CA ALA A 21 6.93 -0.44 1.23
C ALA A 21 7.08 -1.26 2.53
N VAL A 22 6.64 -2.52 2.51
CA VAL A 22 6.86 -3.46 3.64
C VAL A 22 8.34 -3.78 3.80
N MET A 23 9.04 -4.10 2.70
CA MET A 23 10.49 -4.40 2.73
C MET A 23 11.32 -3.22 3.24
N GLN A 24 10.94 -2.00 2.86
CA GLN A 24 11.58 -0.75 3.31
C GLN A 24 11.13 -0.30 4.71
N ARG A 25 10.27 -1.07 5.39
CA ARG A 25 9.67 -0.75 6.70
C ARG A 25 8.87 0.56 6.74
N ARG A 26 8.48 1.11 5.59
CA ARG A 26 7.53 2.24 5.48
C ARG A 26 6.12 1.81 5.85
N VAL A 27 5.80 0.55 5.61
CA VAL A 27 4.56 -0.10 6.05
C VAL A 27 4.92 -1.17 7.08
N SER A 28 4.37 -1.02 8.28
CA SER A 28 4.42 -2.06 9.30
C SER A 28 3.47 -3.19 8.94
N PHE A 29 4.01 -4.41 8.87
CA PHE A 29 3.26 -5.63 8.61
C PHE A 29 3.41 -6.59 9.78
N THR A 30 2.28 -7.00 10.34
CA THR A 30 2.19 -8.06 11.35
C THR A 30 1.81 -9.36 10.66
N GLY A 31 2.73 -10.32 10.59
CA GLY A 31 2.52 -11.62 9.96
C GLY A 31 3.80 -12.23 9.41
N SER A 32 3.66 -13.34 8.68
CA SER A 32 4.78 -14.04 8.04
C SER A 32 5.15 -13.37 6.71
N LEU A 33 6.35 -12.78 6.64
CA LEU A 33 6.89 -12.21 5.40
C LEU A 33 7.01 -13.24 4.26
N PRO A 34 7.51 -14.47 4.49
CA PRO A 34 7.53 -15.50 3.44
C PRO A 34 6.15 -15.78 2.85
N ARG A 35 5.10 -15.83 3.69
CA ARG A 35 3.72 -16.02 3.21
C ARG A 35 3.22 -14.84 2.38
N LEU A 36 3.56 -13.61 2.78
CA LEU A 36 3.23 -12.42 2.00
C LEU A 36 3.90 -12.44 0.61
N LEU A 37 5.19 -12.75 0.56
CA LEU A 37 5.95 -12.83 -0.69
C LEU A 37 5.46 -13.98 -1.59
N GLY A 38 5.15 -15.15 -1.01
CA GLY A 38 4.53 -16.26 -1.74
C GLY A 38 3.15 -15.93 -2.32
N ASN A 39 2.48 -14.90 -1.78
CA ASN A 39 1.20 -14.39 -2.26
C ASN A 39 1.31 -12.96 -2.84
N ALA A 40 2.48 -12.60 -3.36
CA ALA A 40 2.77 -11.27 -3.89
C ALA A 40 1.73 -10.78 -4.91
N ALA A 41 1.26 -11.67 -5.79
CA ALA A 41 0.23 -11.33 -6.79
C ALA A 41 -1.10 -10.93 -6.15
N ALA A 42 -1.54 -11.64 -5.11
CA ALA A 42 -2.78 -11.32 -4.40
C ALA A 42 -2.66 -9.99 -3.65
N ALA A 43 -1.53 -9.75 -2.97
CA ALA A 43 -1.27 -8.48 -2.31
C ALA A 43 -1.30 -7.30 -3.29
N LYS A 44 -0.68 -7.45 -4.46
CA LYS A 44 -0.71 -6.44 -5.53
C LYS A 44 -2.11 -6.24 -6.10
N ALA A 45 -2.88 -7.31 -6.29
CA ALA A 45 -4.26 -7.21 -6.79
C ALA A 45 -5.16 -6.42 -5.83
N LEU A 46 -5.03 -6.61 -4.51
CA LEU A 46 -5.78 -5.84 -3.51
C LEU A 46 -5.49 -4.34 -3.60
N VAL A 47 -4.20 -3.99 -3.73
CA VAL A 47 -3.77 -2.59 -3.86
C VAL A 47 -4.27 -2.00 -5.17
N ALA A 48 -4.16 -2.74 -6.27
CA ALA A 48 -4.68 -2.32 -7.58
C ALA A 48 -6.21 -2.10 -7.56
N CYS A 49 -6.95 -2.91 -6.79
CA CYS A 49 -8.38 -2.67 -6.58
C CYS A 49 -8.64 -1.38 -5.81
N ALA A 50 -7.88 -1.11 -4.74
CA ALA A 50 -8.00 0.13 -3.97
C ALA A 50 -7.69 1.38 -4.82
N GLN A 51 -6.65 1.31 -5.67
CA GLN A 51 -6.25 2.40 -6.58
C GLN A 51 -7.33 2.79 -7.61
N ARG A 52 -8.29 1.90 -7.90
CA ARG A 52 -9.39 2.19 -8.84
C ARG A 52 -10.51 3.01 -8.21
N VAL A 53 -10.53 3.15 -6.89
CA VAL A 53 -11.55 3.92 -6.19
C VAL A 53 -11.14 5.40 -6.24
N PRO A 54 -11.94 6.28 -6.87
CA PRO A 54 -11.69 7.71 -6.82
C PRO A 54 -11.62 8.16 -5.36
N THR A 55 -10.44 8.62 -4.95
CA THR A 55 -10.14 8.92 -3.55
C THR A 55 -9.89 10.40 -3.40
N TYR A 56 -10.67 11.05 -2.53
CA TYR A 56 -10.40 12.42 -2.11
C TYR A 56 -9.36 12.41 -0.99
N PHE A 57 -8.31 13.21 -1.17
CA PHE A 57 -7.22 13.35 -0.22
C PHE A 57 -7.34 14.69 0.50
N PRO A 58 -7.49 14.73 1.84
CA PRO A 58 -7.75 15.97 2.59
C PRO A 58 -6.61 17.00 2.56
N ASP A 59 -5.42 16.64 2.06
CA ASP A 59 -4.28 17.54 1.88
C ASP A 59 -4.23 18.22 0.50
N LEU A 60 -5.12 17.84 -0.43
CA LEU A 60 -5.22 18.51 -1.72
C LEU A 60 -6.04 19.81 -1.60
N PRO A 61 -5.59 20.91 -2.24
CA PRO A 61 -6.39 22.13 -2.32
C PRO A 61 -7.70 21.84 -3.07
N THR A 62 -8.82 22.29 -2.50
CA THR A 62 -10.16 22.23 -3.10
C THR A 62 -10.31 23.21 -4.25
#